data_AF-A0A072U7M6-F1
#
_entry.id   AF-A0A072U7M6-F1
#
_cell.length_a   1.000
_cell.length_b   1.000
_cell.length_c   1.000
_cell.angle_alpha   90.00
_cell.angle_beta   90.00
_cell.angle_gamma   90.00
#
_symmetry.space_group_name_H-M   'P 1'
#
loop_
_entity.id
_entity.type
_entity.pdbx_description
1 polymer ?
#
loop_
_entity_poly.entity_id
_entity_poly.type
_entity_poly.pdbx_seq_one_letter_code
_entity_poly.pdbx_strand_id
1 'polypeptide(L)'
;MNNFQRYRHISAPGWSLGWNWANNEVIWAIVGGQTTELGDCSNFKGTIPHCCKKHPTVIDLLPGTPNNQQIANCCRGGVLSSWEQDPINAVSAFQVSVDRAGTTNKTVKLPKNFTLKAPGPGYTCGPAKIVKPTRFITPDKSRVTQALMTWNVRCTYSQFLAPKTPTCCVALSSFYNDTIVPCPTCSCGCQGNSAQSGTCIDPSAPNLASVANSFPTNSTMPLVQCTSHMCPIQVHWHINLNDKEYWRVKVTITNLNYRMNYSDWNLVVQHPNFYNLTQLSSFNYKSINDATMIWGVKLYNDLLMQAGPTGNVQLELIFRKDKSFTFDKGWAFPRRIYFNGDNCVMPPPDAYPWLPNE
;
A
#
# COMPACT_ATOMS: atom_id res chain seq x y z
N MET A 1 1.50 16.28 -0.68
CA MET A 1 1.11 15.10 0.13
C MET A 1 2.36 14.33 0.49
N ASN A 2 2.53 13.97 1.76
CA ASN A 2 3.64 13.13 2.21
C ASN A 2 3.04 11.88 2.86
N ASN A 3 3.46 10.69 2.41
CA ASN A 3 3.13 9.44 3.05
C ASN A 3 4.14 9.13 4.15
N PHE A 4 3.77 9.41 5.40
CA PHE A 4 4.60 9.10 6.57
C PHE A 4 4.34 7.70 7.14
N GLN A 5 3.55 6.84 6.47
CA GLN A 5 3.41 5.45 6.88
C GLN A 5 4.74 4.72 6.67
N ARG A 6 5.21 4.01 7.71
CA ARG A 6 6.52 3.36 7.67
C ARG A 6 6.65 2.35 6.55
N TYR A 7 5.67 1.44 6.43
CA TYR A 7 5.70 0.31 5.49
C TYR A 7 4.39 0.16 4.69
N ARG A 8 3.40 1.03 4.87
CA ARG A 8 2.18 1.03 4.04
C ARG A 8 2.32 2.00 2.89
N HIS A 9 2.23 1.50 1.66
CA HIS A 9 2.18 2.31 0.45
C HIS A 9 0.73 2.61 0.05
N ILE A 10 0.54 3.55 -0.88
CA ILE A 10 -0.70 3.75 -1.63
C ILE A 10 -0.44 3.20 -3.02
N SER A 11 -1.04 2.05 -3.33
CA SER A 11 -0.93 1.39 -4.64
C SER A 11 -1.91 1.97 -5.65
N ALA A 12 -1.86 1.51 -6.90
CA ALA A 12 -2.86 1.83 -7.91
C ALA A 12 -4.27 1.40 -7.43
N PRO A 13 -5.35 2.16 -7.73
CA PRO A 13 -5.44 3.34 -8.60
C PRO A 13 -4.95 4.67 -8.01
N GLY A 14 -4.27 4.64 -6.86
CA GLY A 14 -3.66 5.82 -6.25
C GLY A 14 -4.58 6.55 -5.28
N TRP A 15 -4.09 7.70 -4.78
CA TRP A 15 -4.87 8.56 -3.90
C TRP A 15 -5.82 9.49 -4.68
N SER A 16 -6.93 9.85 -4.04
CA SER A 16 -7.74 11.02 -4.39
C SER A 16 -7.97 11.88 -3.16
N LEU A 17 -7.80 13.18 -3.33
CA LEU A 17 -7.89 14.18 -2.26
C LEU A 17 -9.06 15.11 -2.52
N GLY A 18 -10.02 15.11 -1.61
CA GLY A 18 -11.16 16.02 -1.59
C GLY A 18 -11.08 17.00 -0.43
N TRP A 19 -11.73 18.15 -0.59
CA TRP A 19 -11.93 19.13 0.47
C TRP A 19 -13.16 19.99 0.16
N ASN A 20 -13.60 20.78 1.13
CA ASN A 20 -14.67 21.76 0.97
C ASN A 20 -14.11 23.18 1.03
N TRP A 21 -14.42 23.98 0.03
CA TRP A 21 -14.13 25.41 0.04
C TRP A 21 -14.91 26.12 1.15
N ALA A 22 -14.31 27.17 1.74
CA ALA A 22 -14.96 27.91 2.81
C ALA A 22 -16.09 28.78 2.26
N ASN A 23 -15.84 29.46 1.15
CA ASN A 23 -16.72 30.39 0.45
C ASN A 23 -16.87 29.96 -1.02
N ASN A 24 -17.03 30.91 -1.95
CA ASN A 24 -17.29 30.62 -3.36
C ASN A 24 -15.98 30.52 -4.17
N GLU A 25 -14.91 29.99 -3.55
CA GLU A 25 -13.66 29.74 -4.24
C GLU A 25 -13.84 28.71 -5.36
N VAL A 26 -13.09 28.90 -6.45
CA VAL A 26 -13.07 27.97 -7.60
C VAL A 26 -11.64 27.65 -7.99
N ILE A 27 -11.43 26.50 -8.61
CA ILE A 27 -10.13 26.13 -9.18
C ILE A 27 -10.06 26.70 -10.59
N TRP A 28 -9.23 27.73 -10.78
CA TRP A 28 -9.01 28.34 -12.09
C TRP A 28 -8.14 27.46 -12.99
N ALA A 29 -7.04 26.95 -12.44
CA ALA A 29 -6.11 26.07 -13.14
C ALA A 29 -5.44 25.10 -12.15
N ILE A 30 -4.97 23.96 -12.66
CA ILE A 30 -4.25 22.95 -11.88
C ILE A 30 -3.07 22.41 -12.71
N VAL A 31 -1.96 22.10 -12.02
CA VAL A 31 -0.74 21.52 -12.61
C VAL A 31 -0.27 20.38 -11.71
N GLY A 32 0.16 19.25 -12.30
CA GLY A 32 0.55 18.04 -11.57
C GLY A 32 -0.62 17.23 -10.96
N GLY A 33 -1.86 17.59 -11.28
CA GLY A 33 -3.06 16.91 -10.83
C GLY A 33 -4.26 17.29 -11.70
N GLN A 34 -5.38 16.62 -11.51
CA GLN A 34 -6.62 16.84 -12.27
C GLN A 34 -7.83 16.75 -11.34
N THR A 35 -8.84 17.60 -11.52
CA THR A 35 -10.12 17.39 -10.84
C THR A 35 -10.96 16.33 -11.55
N THR A 36 -11.60 15.47 -10.77
CA THR A 36 -12.47 14.39 -11.28
C THR A 36 -13.74 14.91 -11.96
N GLU A 37 -14.21 16.09 -11.59
CA GLU A 37 -15.43 16.70 -12.12
C GLU A 37 -15.29 18.23 -12.22
N LEU A 38 -15.89 18.81 -13.26
CA LEU A 38 -15.92 20.27 -13.47
C LEU A 38 -16.91 20.97 -12.51
N GLY A 39 -18.12 20.41 -12.35
CA GLY A 39 -19.22 21.05 -11.62
C GLY A 39 -19.96 22.13 -12.43
N ASP A 40 -20.86 22.87 -11.77
CA ASP A 40 -21.62 23.94 -12.40
C ASP A 40 -20.82 25.25 -12.43
N CYS A 41 -20.30 25.59 -13.61
CA CYS A 41 -19.57 26.83 -13.88
C CYS A 41 -20.41 27.88 -14.63
N SER A 42 -21.75 27.74 -14.69
CA SER A 42 -22.65 28.63 -15.45
C SER A 42 -22.51 30.13 -15.13
N ASN A 43 -22.04 30.46 -13.93
CA ASN A 43 -21.77 31.83 -13.50
C ASN A 43 -20.56 32.51 -14.18
N PHE A 44 -19.74 31.76 -14.92
CA PHE A 44 -18.57 32.29 -15.64
C PHE A 44 -18.89 32.43 -17.13
N LYS A 45 -18.88 33.67 -17.62
CA LYS A 45 -19.07 33.99 -19.04
C LYS A 45 -17.69 34.10 -19.72
N GLY A 46 -17.43 33.27 -20.73
CA GLY A 46 -16.15 33.25 -21.45
C GLY A 46 -15.25 32.10 -21.00
N THR A 47 -14.07 32.41 -20.45
CA THR A 47 -13.14 31.38 -19.96
C THR A 47 -13.69 30.68 -18.72
N ILE A 48 -13.91 29.39 -18.85
CA ILE A 48 -14.47 28.55 -17.78
C ILE A 48 -13.31 28.10 -16.87
N PRO A 49 -13.44 28.22 -15.53
CA PRO A 49 -12.49 27.66 -14.57
C PRO A 49 -12.33 26.15 -14.73
N HIS A 50 -11.21 25.59 -14.29
CA HIS A 50 -10.97 24.15 -14.30
C HIS A 50 -11.97 23.36 -13.41
N CYS A 51 -12.44 23.91 -12.29
CA CYS A 51 -13.48 23.30 -11.46
C CYS A 51 -14.23 24.33 -10.61
N CYS A 52 -15.56 24.29 -10.64
CA CYS A 52 -16.46 25.15 -9.86
C CYS A 52 -17.20 24.41 -8.73
N LYS A 53 -16.89 23.13 -8.48
CA LYS A 53 -17.49 22.40 -7.35
C LYS A 53 -17.07 23.03 -6.03
N LYS A 54 -18.03 23.18 -5.12
CA LYS A 54 -17.80 23.56 -3.72
C LYS A 54 -16.95 22.53 -2.95
N HIS A 55 -17.02 21.27 -3.36
CA HIS A 55 -16.29 20.14 -2.80
C HIS A 55 -15.49 19.40 -3.90
N PRO A 56 -14.40 19.99 -4.41
CA PRO A 56 -13.61 19.35 -5.47
C PRO A 56 -12.92 18.09 -4.97
N THR A 57 -12.67 17.15 -5.88
CA THR A 57 -11.80 15.99 -5.65
C THR A 57 -10.72 15.97 -6.72
N VAL A 58 -9.47 16.00 -6.29
CA VAL A 58 -8.27 15.98 -7.13
C VAL A 58 -7.61 14.61 -7.09
N ILE A 59 -7.15 14.17 -8.25
CA ILE A 59 -6.29 13.01 -8.44
C ILE A 59 -4.95 13.46 -9.02
N ASP A 60 -3.92 12.65 -8.81
CA ASP A 60 -2.64 12.82 -9.48
C ASP A 60 -2.77 12.44 -10.97
N LEU A 61 -1.93 13.04 -11.81
CA LEU A 61 -1.85 12.68 -13.22
C LEU A 61 -1.07 11.36 -13.41
N LEU A 62 -1.24 10.72 -14.57
CA LEU A 62 -0.56 9.47 -14.90
C LEU A 62 0.91 9.69 -15.30
N PRO A 63 1.78 8.67 -15.15
CA PRO A 63 3.11 8.68 -15.75
C PRO A 63 3.08 8.98 -17.25
N GLY A 64 4.05 9.73 -17.76
CA GLY A 64 4.13 10.12 -19.18
C GLY A 64 3.36 11.40 -19.53
N THR A 65 2.78 12.09 -18.54
CA THR A 65 2.18 13.43 -18.71
C THR A 65 3.17 14.41 -19.37
N PRO A 66 2.75 15.31 -20.27
CA PRO A 66 3.66 16.29 -20.89
C PRO A 66 4.35 17.23 -19.88
N ASN A 67 5.62 17.61 -20.15
CA ASN A 67 6.44 18.41 -19.22
C ASN A 67 5.81 19.74 -18.78
N ASN A 68 4.99 20.36 -19.62
CA ASN A 68 4.30 21.62 -19.29
C ASN A 68 3.16 21.46 -18.27
N GLN A 69 2.74 20.23 -18.00
CA GLN A 69 1.70 19.89 -17.02
C GLN A 69 2.28 19.22 -15.76
N GLN A 70 3.60 19.04 -15.70
CA GLN A 70 4.29 18.45 -14.56
C GLN A 70 4.80 19.50 -13.57
N ILE A 71 4.93 19.06 -12.32
CA ILE A 71 5.62 19.72 -11.22
C ILE A 71 6.54 18.70 -10.52
N ALA A 72 7.47 19.16 -9.71
CA ALA A 72 8.30 18.27 -8.90
C ALA A 72 7.43 17.33 -8.04
N ASN A 73 7.75 16.04 -8.06
CA ASN A 73 7.07 14.96 -7.32
C ASN A 73 5.63 14.61 -7.81
N CYS A 74 5.21 15.04 -8.99
CA CYS A 74 4.17 14.35 -9.77
C CYS A 74 4.87 13.64 -10.97
N CYS A 75 4.22 12.94 -11.90
CA CYS A 75 2.87 12.43 -11.97
C CYS A 75 2.99 10.90 -11.89
N ARG A 76 2.50 10.28 -10.82
CA ARG A 76 2.67 8.82 -10.60
C ARG A 76 1.35 8.08 -10.50
N GLY A 77 0.29 8.65 -11.05
CA GLY A 77 -1.06 8.10 -10.97
C GLY A 77 -1.54 7.93 -9.53
N GLY A 78 -1.02 8.73 -8.61
CA GLY A 78 -1.41 8.72 -7.20
C GLY A 78 -0.75 7.61 -6.40
N VAL A 79 0.20 6.88 -6.97
CA VAL A 79 0.98 5.87 -6.24
C VAL A 79 2.01 6.57 -5.35
N LEU A 80 2.05 6.17 -4.08
CA LEU A 80 3.01 6.65 -3.09
C LEU A 80 3.67 5.47 -2.38
N SER A 81 4.99 5.42 -2.39
CA SER A 81 5.72 4.42 -1.62
C SER A 81 5.58 4.67 -0.11
N SER A 82 5.99 3.69 0.69
CA SER A 82 6.09 3.84 2.13
C SER A 82 7.36 4.62 2.50
N TRP A 83 7.31 5.32 3.63
CA TRP A 83 8.40 6.22 4.03
C TRP A 83 9.73 5.49 4.21
N GLU A 84 9.73 4.30 4.80
CA GLU A 84 10.97 3.57 5.06
C GLU A 84 11.56 2.91 3.80
N GLN A 85 10.71 2.58 2.82
CA GLN A 85 11.07 1.86 1.60
C GLN A 85 11.65 2.81 0.55
N ASP A 86 10.99 3.95 0.30
CA ASP A 86 11.44 4.95 -0.67
C ASP A 86 10.91 6.36 -0.29
N PRO A 87 11.65 7.12 0.55
CA PRO A 87 11.24 8.45 0.98
C PRO A 87 11.04 9.44 -0.18
N ILE A 88 11.75 9.24 -1.30
CA ILE A 88 11.67 10.12 -2.48
C ILE A 88 10.31 9.92 -3.16
N ASN A 89 9.88 8.66 -3.32
CA ASN A 89 8.60 8.32 -3.93
C ASN A 89 7.42 8.28 -2.93
N ALA A 90 7.65 8.63 -1.66
CA ALA A 90 6.62 8.82 -0.64
C ALA A 90 5.98 10.21 -0.65
N VAL A 91 6.37 11.10 -1.58
CA VAL A 91 5.89 12.49 -1.67
C VAL A 91 5.21 12.73 -3.01
N SER A 92 3.99 13.27 -3.02
CA SER A 92 3.33 13.76 -4.25
C SER A 92 2.94 15.22 -4.12
N ALA A 93 3.01 15.99 -5.19
CA ALA A 93 2.66 17.41 -5.18
C ALA A 93 1.86 17.80 -6.42
N PHE A 94 0.98 18.79 -6.26
CA PHE A 94 0.25 19.45 -7.33
C PHE A 94 0.06 20.90 -6.93
N GLN A 95 -0.15 21.77 -7.92
CA GLN A 95 -0.37 23.19 -7.72
C GLN A 95 -1.75 23.58 -8.23
N VAL A 96 -2.46 24.37 -7.45
CA VAL A 96 -3.82 24.85 -7.75
C VAL A 96 -3.80 26.37 -7.77
N SER A 97 -4.25 26.95 -8.87
CA SER A 97 -4.57 28.37 -8.99
C SER A 97 -6.03 28.56 -8.60
N VAL A 98 -6.28 29.31 -7.53
CA VAL A 98 -7.61 29.51 -6.97
C VAL A 98 -8.10 30.92 -7.28
N ASP A 99 -9.32 31.05 -7.77
CA ASP A 99 -9.99 32.34 -7.95
C ASP A 99 -11.06 32.55 -6.86
N ARG A 100 -11.44 33.80 -6.62
CA ARG A 100 -12.38 34.25 -5.57
C ARG A 100 -11.96 33.88 -4.14
N ALA A 101 -10.66 33.66 -3.94
CA ALA A 101 -10.05 33.50 -2.63
C ALA A 101 -9.70 34.86 -1.99
N GLY A 102 -9.53 34.88 -0.66
CA GLY A 102 -8.99 36.05 0.03
C GLY A 102 -7.57 36.39 -0.44
N THR A 103 -7.23 37.67 -0.45
CA THR A 103 -5.91 38.18 -0.88
C THR A 103 -4.94 38.47 0.26
N THR A 104 -5.39 38.37 1.52
CA THR A 104 -4.57 38.63 2.71
C THR A 104 -4.66 37.48 3.71
N ASN A 105 -3.70 37.40 4.63
CA ASN A 105 -3.69 36.38 5.69
C ASN A 105 -4.93 36.45 6.62
N LYS A 106 -5.68 37.56 6.61
CA LYS A 106 -6.94 37.72 7.36
C LYS A 106 -8.16 37.30 6.55
N THR A 107 -8.14 37.51 5.23
CA THR A 107 -9.28 37.25 4.35
C THR A 107 -9.29 35.82 3.80
N VAL A 108 -8.12 35.19 3.63
CA VAL A 108 -8.02 33.77 3.26
C VAL A 108 -8.66 32.90 4.35
N LYS A 109 -9.60 32.04 3.96
CA LYS A 109 -10.21 31.04 4.84
C LYS A 109 -9.69 29.66 4.47
N LEU A 110 -9.37 28.86 5.48
CA LEU A 110 -8.89 27.51 5.25
C LEU A 110 -10.04 26.63 4.72
N PRO A 111 -9.75 25.75 3.76
CA PRO A 111 -10.69 24.70 3.39
C PRO A 111 -11.02 23.80 4.58
N LYS A 112 -12.19 23.17 4.53
CA LYS A 112 -12.71 22.29 5.59
C LYS A 112 -12.95 20.89 5.04
N ASN A 113 -13.20 19.93 5.91
CA ASN A 113 -13.66 18.58 5.56
C ASN A 113 -12.78 17.90 4.49
N PHE A 114 -11.48 17.81 4.76
CA PHE A 114 -10.57 17.06 3.89
C PHE A 114 -10.91 15.58 3.90
N THR A 115 -10.88 14.95 2.73
CA THR A 115 -11.07 13.51 2.55
C THR A 115 -9.93 12.94 1.74
N LEU A 116 -9.23 11.95 2.26
CA LEU A 116 -8.23 11.18 1.51
C LEU A 116 -8.83 9.81 1.23
N LYS A 117 -9.05 9.48 -0.04
CA LYS A 117 -9.36 8.12 -0.46
C LYS A 117 -8.11 7.52 -1.08
N ALA A 118 -7.85 6.27 -0.74
CA ALA A 118 -6.79 5.44 -1.29
C ALA A 118 -7.43 4.08 -1.66
N PRO A 119 -6.71 3.13 -2.28
CA PRO A 119 -7.23 1.78 -2.45
C PRO A 119 -7.60 1.19 -1.09
N GLY A 120 -8.87 0.81 -0.94
CA GLY A 120 -9.45 0.37 0.33
C GLY A 120 -9.83 1.52 1.29
N PRO A 121 -10.78 1.26 2.21
CA PRO A 121 -11.12 2.20 3.26
C PRO A 121 -10.02 2.27 4.34
N GLY A 122 -10.04 3.31 5.16
CA GLY A 122 -9.21 3.38 6.38
C GLY A 122 -8.65 4.77 6.69
N TYR A 123 -8.51 5.66 5.71
CA TYR A 123 -7.96 7.00 5.96
C TYR A 123 -9.04 7.99 6.42
N THR A 124 -8.71 8.76 7.45
CA THR A 124 -9.50 9.91 7.93
C THR A 124 -8.60 11.11 8.10
N CYS A 125 -9.07 12.29 7.73
CA CYS A 125 -8.29 13.52 7.83
C CYS A 125 -8.83 14.43 8.93
N GLY A 126 -7.92 15.03 9.70
CA GLY A 126 -8.26 16.07 10.66
C GLY A 126 -8.48 17.44 9.99
N PRO A 127 -8.83 18.47 10.78
CA PRO A 127 -8.95 19.83 10.27
C PRO A 127 -7.57 20.41 9.86
N ALA A 128 -7.59 21.37 8.94
CA ALA A 128 -6.40 22.10 8.55
C ALA A 128 -5.89 22.98 9.70
N LYS A 129 -4.58 22.89 9.98
CA LYS A 129 -3.90 23.67 11.03
C LYS A 129 -2.88 24.60 10.40
N ILE A 130 -2.95 25.88 10.75
CA ILE A 130 -2.01 26.90 10.26
C ILE A 130 -0.61 26.57 10.80
N VAL A 131 0.39 26.65 9.93
CA VAL A 131 1.80 26.46 10.27
C VAL A 131 2.64 27.62 9.72
N LYS A 132 3.94 27.62 10.04
CA LYS A 132 4.87 28.62 9.53
C LYS A 132 4.80 28.68 8.00
N PRO A 133 4.71 29.88 7.39
CA PRO A 133 4.63 29.99 5.95
C PRO A 133 5.83 29.37 5.24
N THR A 134 5.56 28.51 4.25
CA THR A 134 6.57 27.85 3.42
C THR A 134 7.36 28.88 2.63
N ARG A 135 8.67 28.66 2.51
CA ARG A 135 9.55 29.44 1.66
C ARG A 135 9.90 28.61 0.43
N PHE A 136 9.71 29.18 -0.75
CA PHE A 136 10.08 28.59 -2.02
C PHE A 136 11.35 29.28 -2.51
N ILE A 137 12.40 28.49 -2.72
CA ILE A 137 13.66 28.99 -3.26
C ILE A 137 13.65 28.67 -4.76
N THR A 138 13.96 29.64 -5.60
CA THR A 138 14.06 29.41 -7.05
C THR A 138 15.19 28.42 -7.36
N PRO A 139 15.11 27.67 -8.48
CA PRO A 139 16.12 26.66 -8.81
C PRO A 139 17.56 27.21 -8.91
N ASP A 140 17.70 28.46 -9.36
CA ASP A 140 18.96 29.21 -9.44
C ASP A 140 19.44 29.77 -8.07
N LYS A 141 18.68 29.51 -7.00
CA LYS A 141 18.92 29.93 -5.61
C LYS A 141 18.96 31.45 -5.39
N SER A 142 18.63 32.24 -6.40
CA SER A 142 18.76 33.71 -6.37
C SER A 142 17.61 34.38 -5.63
N ARG A 143 16.42 33.78 -5.63
CA ARG A 143 15.19 34.38 -5.10
C ARG A 143 14.49 33.43 -4.14
N VAL A 144 14.06 33.98 -3.00
CA VAL A 144 13.19 33.30 -2.05
C VAL A 144 11.83 33.98 -2.06
N THR A 145 10.77 33.25 -2.40
CA THR A 145 9.38 33.70 -2.23
C THR A 145 8.79 33.00 -1.01
N GLN A 146 7.85 33.65 -0.34
CA GLN A 146 7.20 33.09 0.84
C GLN A 146 5.70 32.97 0.59
N ALA A 147 5.11 31.85 0.99
CA ALA A 147 3.67 31.67 0.96
C ALA A 147 3.01 32.74 1.84
N LEU A 148 1.84 33.24 1.43
CA LEU A 148 1.03 34.11 2.28
C LEU A 148 0.61 33.39 3.58
N MET A 149 0.30 32.10 3.44
CA MET A 149 -0.18 31.23 4.50
C MET A 149 0.14 29.78 4.16
N THR A 150 0.42 28.97 5.17
CA THR A 150 0.60 27.52 4.99
C THR A 150 -0.19 26.80 6.06
N TRP A 151 -0.80 25.69 5.70
CA TRP A 151 -1.52 24.84 6.62
C TRP A 151 -1.19 23.37 6.36
N ASN A 152 -1.26 22.58 7.43
CA ASN A 152 -1.06 21.15 7.39
C ASN A 152 -2.37 20.44 7.71
N VAL A 153 -2.66 19.39 6.94
CA VAL A 153 -3.74 18.44 7.20
C VAL A 153 -3.09 17.10 7.49
N ARG A 154 -3.44 16.49 8.62
CA ARG A 154 -2.97 15.15 8.97
C ARG A 154 -4.08 14.15 8.68
N CYS A 155 -3.79 13.20 7.80
CA CYS A 155 -4.65 12.04 7.57
C CYS A 155 -4.03 10.82 8.24
N THR A 156 -4.86 10.05 8.95
CA THR A 156 -4.47 8.87 9.70
C THR A 156 -5.21 7.65 9.20
N TYR A 157 -4.48 6.54 9.05
CA TYR A 157 -5.08 5.25 8.79
C TYR A 157 -5.63 4.68 10.09
N SER A 158 -6.94 4.43 10.14
CA SER A 158 -7.66 3.89 11.29
C SER A 158 -8.03 2.45 11.03
N GLN A 159 -7.57 1.55 11.92
CA GLN A 159 -7.93 0.13 11.86
C GLN A 159 -9.45 -0.11 12.06
N PHE A 160 -10.16 0.83 12.70
CA PHE A 160 -11.62 0.75 12.86
C PHE A 160 -12.39 0.97 11.55
N LEU A 161 -11.80 1.71 10.61
CA LEU A 161 -12.38 2.03 9.30
C LEU A 161 -11.79 1.20 8.17
N ALA A 162 -10.63 0.57 8.41
CA ALA A 162 -10.00 -0.38 7.49
C ALA A 162 -10.93 -1.57 7.21
N PRO A 163 -10.74 -2.30 6.09
CA PRO A 163 -11.43 -3.55 5.85
C PRO A 163 -11.29 -4.48 7.05
N LYS A 164 -12.41 -4.99 7.56
CA LYS A 164 -12.37 -5.99 8.64
C LYS A 164 -11.88 -7.35 8.15
N THR A 165 -12.04 -7.62 6.86
CA THR A 165 -11.57 -8.84 6.22
C THR A 165 -10.06 -8.75 5.98
N PRO A 166 -9.26 -9.67 6.51
CA PRO A 166 -7.84 -9.78 6.19
C PRO A 166 -7.61 -9.94 4.68
N THR A 167 -6.42 -9.56 4.22
CA THR A 167 -5.99 -9.65 2.81
C THR A 167 -4.89 -10.69 2.60
N CYS A 168 -4.35 -11.26 3.68
CA CYS A 168 -3.31 -12.27 3.60
C CYS A 168 -3.38 -13.29 4.73
N CYS A 169 -2.84 -14.47 4.48
CA CYS A 169 -2.67 -15.54 5.46
C CYS A 169 -1.26 -16.14 5.36
N VAL A 170 -0.87 -16.87 6.41
CA VAL A 170 0.43 -17.52 6.48
C VAL A 170 0.26 -19.03 6.54
N ALA A 171 1.05 -19.75 5.74
CA ALA A 171 1.26 -21.18 5.85
C ALA A 171 2.68 -21.44 6.36
N LEU A 172 2.84 -22.48 7.19
CA LEU A 172 4.11 -22.81 7.83
C LEU A 172 4.51 -24.24 7.50
N SER A 173 5.80 -24.46 7.24
CA SER A 173 6.36 -25.79 7.09
C SER A 173 7.80 -25.84 7.56
N SER A 174 8.30 -27.05 7.80
CA SER A 174 9.69 -27.31 8.13
C SER A 174 10.19 -28.51 7.36
N PHE A 175 11.49 -28.56 7.09
CA PHE A 175 12.14 -29.74 6.52
C PHE A 175 12.03 -30.99 7.41
N TYR A 176 11.78 -30.80 8.70
CA TYR A 176 11.67 -31.86 9.69
C TYR A 176 10.26 -32.45 9.82
N ASN A 177 9.29 -31.92 9.09
CA ASN A 177 7.91 -32.34 9.15
C ASN A 177 7.30 -32.40 7.75
N ASP A 178 6.80 -33.58 7.37
CA ASP A 178 6.16 -33.79 6.05
C ASP A 178 4.83 -33.04 5.90
N THR A 179 4.24 -32.60 7.02
CA THR A 179 2.97 -31.88 7.03
C THR A 179 3.17 -30.37 6.97
N ILE A 180 2.55 -29.74 5.96
CA ILE A 180 2.44 -28.28 5.87
C ILE A 180 1.24 -27.85 6.71
N VAL A 181 1.46 -26.88 7.59
CA VAL A 181 0.40 -26.22 8.35
C VAL A 181 -0.19 -25.15 7.44
N PRO A 182 -1.40 -25.36 6.89
CA PRO A 182 -1.96 -24.46 5.90
C PRO A 182 -2.41 -23.14 6.54
N CYS A 183 -2.73 -22.17 5.69
CA CYS A 183 -3.49 -21.01 6.14
C CYS A 183 -4.78 -21.44 6.84
N PRO A 184 -5.16 -20.79 7.96
CA PRO A 184 -6.43 -21.08 8.63
C PRO A 184 -7.63 -20.92 7.68
N THR A 185 -8.59 -21.83 7.80
CA THR A 185 -9.80 -21.83 6.96
C THR A 185 -10.58 -20.53 7.15
N CYS A 186 -11.12 -20.01 6.04
CA CYS A 186 -11.83 -18.74 5.98
C CYS A 186 -11.09 -17.50 6.52
N SER A 187 -9.76 -17.49 6.53
CA SER A 187 -8.96 -16.33 6.98
C SER A 187 -9.39 -15.00 6.35
N CYS A 188 -9.75 -15.00 5.07
CA CYS A 188 -10.18 -13.79 4.34
C CYS A 188 -11.65 -13.84 3.93
N GLY A 189 -12.45 -14.67 4.61
CA GLY A 189 -13.88 -14.87 4.37
C GLY A 189 -14.23 -16.31 3.95
N CYS A 190 -15.43 -16.76 4.29
CA CYS A 190 -15.98 -18.02 3.79
C CYS A 190 -16.89 -17.78 2.57
N GLN A 191 -17.04 -18.79 1.73
CA GLN A 191 -18.20 -18.89 0.84
C GLN A 191 -19.46 -19.07 1.70
N GLY A 192 -20.44 -18.19 1.54
CA GLY A 192 -21.76 -18.28 2.13
C GLY A 192 -22.83 -17.83 1.13
N ASN A 193 -24.11 -18.09 1.43
CA ASN A 193 -25.25 -17.71 0.58
C ASN A 193 -25.55 -16.19 0.55
N SER A 194 -24.55 -15.36 0.86
CA SER A 194 -24.68 -13.91 0.99
C SER A 194 -23.91 -13.21 -0.12
N ALA A 195 -24.46 -12.16 -0.72
CA ALA A 195 -23.85 -11.38 -1.80
C ALA A 195 -22.50 -10.68 -1.45
N GLN A 196 -21.98 -10.88 -0.24
CA GLN A 196 -20.69 -10.38 0.25
C GLN A 196 -19.60 -11.46 0.34
N SER A 197 -19.93 -12.72 0.07
CA SER A 197 -18.96 -13.81 -0.02
C SER A 197 -18.11 -13.62 -1.28
N GLY A 198 -16.81 -13.38 -1.10
CA GLY A 198 -15.89 -13.13 -2.21
C GLY A 198 -16.00 -14.20 -3.30
N THR A 199 -16.19 -13.75 -4.54
CA THR A 199 -16.18 -14.63 -5.72
C THR A 199 -14.80 -15.21 -5.90
N CYS A 200 -14.71 -16.54 -6.06
CA CYS A 200 -13.47 -17.21 -6.43
C CYS A 200 -13.63 -18.01 -7.71
N ILE A 201 -12.50 -18.28 -8.36
CA ILE A 201 -12.43 -19.13 -9.56
C ILE A 201 -11.72 -20.43 -9.18
N ASP A 202 -12.34 -21.55 -9.53
CA ASP A 202 -11.70 -22.84 -9.41
C ASP A 202 -10.55 -22.91 -10.43
N PRO A 203 -9.29 -23.18 -10.00
CA PRO A 203 -8.16 -23.26 -10.91
C PRO A 203 -8.31 -24.35 -11.99
N SER A 204 -9.20 -25.33 -11.79
CA SER A 204 -9.50 -26.39 -12.75
C SER A 204 -10.62 -26.04 -13.74
N ALA A 205 -11.24 -24.86 -13.63
CA ALA A 205 -12.35 -24.47 -14.50
C ALA A 205 -11.90 -24.25 -15.97
N PRO A 206 -12.64 -24.78 -16.96
CA PRO A 206 -12.33 -24.55 -18.36
C PRO A 206 -12.51 -23.06 -18.72
N ASN A 207 -11.58 -22.52 -19.52
CA ASN A 207 -11.54 -21.12 -19.95
C ASN A 207 -11.42 -20.09 -18.80
N LEU A 208 -10.48 -20.31 -17.89
CA LEU A 208 -10.16 -19.43 -16.75
C LEU A 208 -10.13 -17.93 -17.11
N ALA A 209 -9.55 -17.58 -18.25
CA ALA A 209 -9.44 -16.20 -18.73
C ALA A 209 -10.78 -15.58 -19.15
N SER A 210 -11.70 -16.35 -19.74
CA SER A 210 -13.03 -15.83 -20.10
C SER A 210 -13.93 -15.71 -18.87
N VAL A 211 -13.79 -16.61 -17.91
CA VAL A 211 -14.48 -16.55 -16.61
C VAL A 211 -14.01 -15.37 -15.78
N ALA A 212 -12.72 -15.05 -15.76
CA ALA A 212 -12.23 -13.86 -15.07
C ALA A 212 -12.75 -12.55 -15.67
N ASN A 213 -12.92 -12.51 -17.00
CA ASN A 213 -13.39 -11.35 -17.75
C ASN A 213 -14.93 -11.19 -17.76
N SER A 214 -15.69 -12.23 -17.44
CA SER A 214 -17.17 -12.17 -17.40
C SER A 214 -17.69 -11.48 -16.15
N PHE A 215 -16.88 -11.36 -15.09
CA PHE A 215 -17.23 -10.61 -13.90
C PHE A 215 -16.95 -9.11 -14.10
N PRO A 216 -17.87 -8.21 -13.72
CA PRO A 216 -17.71 -6.77 -13.93
C PRO A 216 -16.43 -6.23 -13.26
N THR A 217 -15.62 -5.51 -14.03
CA THR A 217 -14.34 -4.88 -13.64
C THR A 217 -14.51 -3.71 -12.67
N ASN A 218 -15.73 -3.19 -12.51
CA ASN A 218 -16.08 -2.10 -11.59
C ASN A 218 -16.18 -2.55 -10.11
N SER A 219 -15.97 -3.84 -9.82
CA SER A 219 -15.96 -4.35 -8.46
C SER A 219 -14.55 -4.26 -7.87
N THR A 220 -14.40 -3.44 -6.82
CA THR A 220 -13.21 -3.33 -5.99
C THR A 220 -12.96 -4.58 -5.13
N MET A 221 -13.82 -5.60 -5.20
CA MET A 221 -13.61 -6.85 -4.50
C MET A 221 -12.59 -7.73 -5.24
N PRO A 222 -11.66 -8.37 -4.50
CA PRO A 222 -10.69 -9.27 -5.08
C PRO A 222 -11.39 -10.50 -5.66
N LEU A 223 -11.00 -10.89 -6.87
CA LEU A 223 -11.41 -12.15 -7.50
C LEU A 223 -10.26 -13.13 -7.28
N VAL A 224 -10.48 -14.10 -6.40
CA VAL A 224 -9.38 -14.96 -5.91
C VAL A 224 -9.45 -16.38 -6.46
N GLN A 225 -8.35 -17.11 -6.41
CA GLN A 225 -8.38 -18.56 -6.61
C GLN A 225 -9.12 -19.24 -5.45
N CYS A 226 -10.00 -20.18 -5.77
CA CYS A 226 -10.74 -20.92 -4.75
C CYS A 226 -9.76 -21.72 -3.89
N THR A 227 -9.77 -21.41 -2.59
CA THR A 227 -8.95 -22.04 -1.55
C THR A 227 -9.77 -22.09 -0.28
N SER A 228 -9.38 -22.92 0.69
CA SER A 228 -10.09 -23.01 1.97
C SER A 228 -10.00 -21.71 2.80
N HIS A 229 -9.01 -20.85 2.55
CA HIS A 229 -8.76 -19.60 3.29
C HIS A 229 -9.23 -18.33 2.56
N MET A 230 -9.47 -18.40 1.23
CA MET A 230 -10.00 -17.33 0.38
C MET A 230 -9.18 -16.02 0.37
N CYS A 231 -7.90 -16.10 0.72
CA CYS A 231 -7.04 -14.91 0.79
C CYS A 231 -6.43 -14.58 -0.56
N PRO A 232 -6.37 -13.29 -0.96
CA PRO A 232 -5.71 -12.89 -2.19
C PRO A 232 -4.20 -13.03 -2.12
N ILE A 233 -3.59 -13.04 -0.92
CA ILE A 233 -2.16 -13.30 -0.73
C ILE A 233 -1.97 -14.44 0.25
N GLN A 234 -1.06 -15.35 -0.10
CA GLN A 234 -0.56 -16.39 0.80
C GLN A 234 0.95 -16.20 0.98
N VAL A 235 1.41 -16.14 2.22
CA VAL A 235 2.83 -16.16 2.55
C VAL A 235 3.16 -17.53 3.12
N HIS A 236 4.02 -18.29 2.44
CA HIS A 236 4.50 -19.57 2.91
C HIS A 236 5.89 -19.40 3.52
N TRP A 237 6.03 -19.73 4.80
CA TRP A 237 7.30 -19.71 5.53
C TRP A 237 7.79 -21.15 5.73
N HIS A 238 8.88 -21.50 5.07
CA HIS A 238 9.46 -22.83 5.10
C HIS A 238 10.86 -22.80 5.72
N ILE A 239 11.09 -23.63 6.74
CA ILE A 239 12.42 -23.82 7.32
C ILE A 239 13.12 -24.93 6.53
N ASN A 240 14.16 -24.59 5.76
CA ASN A 240 14.82 -25.53 4.84
C ASN A 240 15.84 -26.42 5.52
N LEU A 241 16.82 -25.81 6.21
CA LEU A 241 18.02 -26.51 6.64
C LEU A 241 18.65 -25.77 7.81
N ASN A 242 19.19 -26.56 8.73
CA ASN A 242 19.86 -26.12 9.93
C ASN A 242 21.29 -26.69 9.94
N ASP A 243 22.26 -25.87 9.57
CA ASP A 243 23.67 -26.21 9.63
C ASP A 243 24.27 -25.83 10.99
N LYS A 244 25.52 -26.19 11.27
CA LYS A 244 26.17 -25.86 12.56
C LYS A 244 26.21 -24.36 12.85
N GLU A 245 26.40 -23.53 11.83
CA GLU A 245 26.56 -22.08 11.99
C GLU A 245 25.38 -21.25 11.48
N TYR A 246 24.55 -21.81 10.62
CA TYR A 246 23.48 -21.08 9.92
C TYR A 246 22.19 -21.86 9.90
N TRP A 247 21.09 -21.15 9.77
CA TRP A 247 19.79 -21.73 9.45
C TRP A 247 19.14 -20.94 8.32
N ARG A 248 18.38 -21.66 7.49
CA ARG A 248 17.83 -21.13 6.24
C ARG A 248 16.31 -21.18 6.25
N VAL A 249 15.71 -20.08 5.82
CA VAL A 249 14.27 -19.97 5.61
C VAL A 249 14.01 -19.62 4.17
N LYS A 250 13.13 -20.37 3.53
CA LYS A 250 12.54 -20.00 2.24
C LYS A 250 11.17 -19.37 2.50
N VAL A 251 10.98 -18.14 2.02
CA VAL A 251 9.67 -17.48 2.05
C VAL A 251 9.15 -17.38 0.63
N THR A 252 7.93 -17.86 0.41
CA THR A 252 7.23 -17.73 -0.87
C THR A 252 6.00 -16.87 -0.67
N ILE A 253 5.90 -15.77 -1.41
CA ILE A 253 4.69 -14.93 -1.45
C ILE A 253 3.94 -15.27 -2.73
N THR A 254 2.74 -15.79 -2.60
CA THR A 254 1.87 -16.16 -3.72
C THR A 254 0.70 -15.21 -3.80
N ASN A 255 0.51 -14.62 -4.98
CA ASN A 255 -0.67 -13.85 -5.32
C ASN A 255 -1.73 -14.78 -5.90
N LEU A 256 -2.87 -14.84 -5.22
CA LEU A 256 -4.04 -15.62 -5.59
C LEU A 256 -5.15 -14.72 -6.14
N ASN A 257 -4.90 -13.43 -6.36
CA ASN A 257 -5.85 -12.48 -6.93
C ASN A 257 -5.69 -12.39 -8.46
N TYR A 258 -6.75 -12.64 -9.22
CA TYR A 258 -6.78 -12.56 -10.69
C TYR A 258 -6.89 -11.14 -11.25
N ARG A 259 -7.21 -10.14 -10.42
CA ARG A 259 -7.50 -8.76 -10.85
C ARG A 259 -6.43 -7.76 -10.45
N MET A 260 -5.46 -8.17 -9.64
CA MET A 260 -4.54 -7.24 -9.01
C MET A 260 -3.11 -7.74 -9.08
N ASN A 261 -2.25 -6.87 -9.61
CA ASN A 261 -0.82 -6.95 -9.45
C ASN A 261 -0.40 -6.10 -8.25
N TYR A 262 0.66 -6.49 -7.56
CA TYR A 262 1.25 -5.69 -6.48
C TYR A 262 2.63 -5.19 -6.92
N SER A 263 2.69 -3.91 -7.29
CA SER A 263 3.94 -3.19 -7.55
C SER A 263 4.50 -2.61 -6.25
N ASP A 264 5.82 -2.51 -6.12
CA ASP A 264 6.50 -2.02 -4.91
C ASP A 264 6.04 -2.74 -3.63
N TRP A 265 5.70 -4.03 -3.77
CA TRP A 265 5.25 -4.84 -2.65
C TRP A 265 6.31 -4.90 -1.56
N ASN A 266 5.88 -5.02 -0.31
CA ASN A 266 6.77 -5.25 0.82
C ASN A 266 6.19 -6.29 1.78
N LEU A 267 7.12 -6.98 2.45
CA LEU A 267 6.86 -7.95 3.49
C LEU A 267 7.56 -7.46 4.75
N VAL A 268 6.80 -7.25 5.82
CA VAL A 268 7.35 -6.93 7.14
C VAL A 268 7.25 -8.15 8.02
N VAL A 269 8.39 -8.63 8.50
CA VAL A 269 8.47 -9.82 9.35
C VAL A 269 8.93 -9.42 10.74
N GLN A 270 8.13 -9.75 11.74
CA GLN A 270 8.50 -9.59 13.14
C GLN A 270 8.97 -10.93 13.69
N HIS A 271 10.26 -11.04 13.99
CA HIS A 271 10.85 -12.26 14.55
C HIS A 271 12.13 -11.89 15.33
N PRO A 272 12.38 -12.56 16.48
CA PRO A 272 13.43 -12.15 17.41
C PRO A 272 14.82 -12.11 16.77
N ASN A 273 15.16 -13.04 15.87
CA ASN A 273 16.51 -13.20 15.32
C ASN A 273 16.83 -12.42 14.03
N PHE A 274 16.01 -11.45 13.62
CA PHE A 274 16.27 -10.75 12.34
C PHE A 274 17.52 -9.87 12.36
N TYR A 275 18.08 -9.57 13.53
CA TYR A 275 19.36 -8.88 13.66
C TYR A 275 20.55 -9.72 13.16
N ASN A 276 20.41 -11.05 13.11
CA ASN A 276 21.44 -11.97 12.59
C ASN A 276 21.21 -12.38 11.13
N LEU A 277 20.42 -11.62 10.36
CA LEU A 277 20.26 -11.84 8.93
C LEU A 277 21.59 -11.56 8.23
N THR A 278 22.24 -12.62 7.72
CA THR A 278 23.58 -12.54 7.11
C THR A 278 23.49 -12.28 5.63
N GLN A 279 22.56 -12.97 4.96
CA GLN A 279 22.42 -12.90 3.52
C GLN A 279 20.95 -12.92 3.11
N LEU A 280 20.63 -12.01 2.20
CA LEU A 280 19.40 -11.96 1.44
C LEU A 280 19.78 -11.74 -0.03
N SER A 281 19.57 -12.75 -0.86
CA SER A 281 19.94 -12.67 -2.29
C SER A 281 18.78 -12.08 -3.09
N SER A 282 19.05 -11.05 -3.90
CA SER A 282 18.12 -10.48 -4.89
C SER A 282 16.86 -9.78 -4.32
N PHE A 283 16.91 -9.31 -3.07
CA PHE A 283 15.85 -8.48 -2.47
C PHE A 283 16.49 -7.36 -1.63
N ASN A 284 15.73 -6.29 -1.45
CA ASN A 284 16.10 -5.21 -0.54
C ASN A 284 15.55 -5.50 0.85
N TYR A 285 16.26 -5.08 1.91
CA TYR A 285 15.74 -5.14 3.27
C TYR A 285 16.18 -3.96 4.12
N LYS A 286 15.39 -3.68 5.16
CA LYS A 286 15.68 -2.66 6.17
C LYS A 286 15.09 -3.07 7.51
N SER A 287 15.91 -2.98 8.55
CA SER A 287 15.44 -3.17 9.93
C SER A 287 14.63 -1.95 10.39
N ILE A 288 13.48 -2.21 11.01
CA ILE A 288 12.53 -1.23 11.54
C ILE A 288 12.12 -1.67 12.95
N ASN A 289 12.81 -1.16 13.96
CA ASN A 289 12.63 -1.57 15.36
C ASN A 289 12.76 -3.10 15.52
N ASP A 290 11.71 -3.78 15.99
CA ASP A 290 11.68 -5.23 16.24
C ASP A 290 11.26 -6.07 15.02
N ALA A 291 11.18 -5.45 13.84
CA ALA A 291 10.76 -6.08 12.60
C ALA A 291 11.70 -5.73 11.45
N THR A 292 11.70 -6.54 10.41
CA THR A 292 12.46 -6.30 9.18
C THR A 292 11.50 -6.19 8.01
N MET A 293 11.65 -5.14 7.23
CA MET A 293 10.94 -4.95 5.97
C MET A 293 11.81 -5.47 4.83
N ILE A 294 11.20 -6.25 3.94
CA ILE A 294 11.80 -6.83 2.74
C ILE A 294 10.95 -6.42 1.54
N TRP A 295 11.58 -6.06 0.42
CA TRP A 295 10.86 -5.71 -0.81
C TRP A 295 11.68 -6.05 -2.05
N GLY A 296 11.01 -6.06 -3.21
CA GLY A 296 11.65 -6.35 -4.49
C GLY A 296 12.68 -5.29 -4.93
N VAL A 297 13.60 -5.69 -5.78
CA VAL A 297 14.50 -4.84 -6.55
C VAL A 297 13.75 -4.34 -7.78
N LYS A 298 13.82 -3.02 -8.02
CA LYS A 298 13.14 -2.37 -9.16
C LYS A 298 13.55 -3.02 -10.48
N LEU A 299 12.57 -3.21 -11.37
CA LEU A 299 12.75 -3.83 -12.70
C LEU A 299 13.21 -5.31 -12.66
N TYR A 300 13.11 -5.98 -11.51
CA TYR A 300 13.49 -7.38 -11.37
C TYR A 300 12.38 -8.21 -10.73
N ASN A 301 12.05 -7.94 -9.46
CA ASN A 301 11.03 -8.66 -8.70
C ASN A 301 10.18 -7.71 -7.83
N ASP A 302 10.14 -6.43 -8.17
CA ASP A 302 9.29 -5.39 -7.59
C ASP A 302 7.81 -5.49 -8.02
N LEU A 303 7.51 -6.34 -9.00
CA LEU A 303 6.17 -6.63 -9.47
C LEU A 303 5.77 -8.07 -9.14
N LEU A 304 4.81 -8.23 -8.22
CA LEU A 304 4.14 -9.50 -7.98
C LEU A 304 2.89 -9.57 -8.87
N MET A 305 2.98 -10.38 -9.92
CA MET A 305 1.91 -10.57 -10.90
C MET A 305 0.68 -11.22 -10.26
N GLN A 306 -0.48 -11.01 -10.87
CA GLN A 306 -1.75 -11.68 -10.58
C GLN A 306 -1.62 -13.21 -10.59
N ALA A 307 -2.65 -13.88 -10.06
CA ALA A 307 -2.70 -15.32 -9.96
C ALA A 307 -2.40 -16.04 -11.28
N GLY A 308 -1.49 -17.02 -11.21
CA GLY A 308 -1.00 -17.79 -12.36
C GLY A 308 0.40 -18.35 -12.10
N PRO A 309 1.03 -18.97 -13.11
CA PRO A 309 2.35 -19.61 -12.98
C PRO A 309 3.47 -18.67 -12.50
N THR A 310 3.37 -17.37 -12.82
CA THR A 310 4.33 -16.32 -12.43
C THR A 310 3.83 -15.45 -11.28
N GLY A 311 2.70 -15.81 -10.66
CA GLY A 311 2.07 -15.07 -9.56
C GLY A 311 2.71 -15.34 -8.20
N ASN A 312 4.02 -15.60 -8.14
CA ASN A 312 4.73 -15.76 -6.88
C ASN A 312 6.13 -15.16 -6.93
N VAL A 313 6.65 -14.82 -5.75
CA VAL A 313 8.05 -14.47 -5.53
C VAL A 313 8.60 -15.34 -4.41
N GLN A 314 9.87 -15.76 -4.55
CA GLN A 314 10.55 -16.62 -3.59
C GLN A 314 11.83 -15.94 -3.14
N LEU A 315 12.04 -15.89 -1.82
CA LEU A 315 13.24 -15.33 -1.20
C LEU A 315 13.83 -16.32 -0.21
N GLU A 316 15.16 -16.37 -0.15
CA GLU A 316 15.91 -17.19 0.79
C GLU A 316 16.59 -16.29 1.82
N LEU A 317 16.28 -16.53 3.09
CA LEU A 317 16.87 -15.86 4.24
C LEU A 317 17.91 -16.79 4.87
N ILE A 318 19.13 -16.29 5.05
CA ILE A 318 20.19 -17.02 5.74
C ILE A 318 20.54 -16.25 7.01
N PHE A 319 20.40 -16.92 8.14
CA PHE A 319 20.66 -16.35 9.45
C PHE A 319 21.84 -17.06 10.10
N ARG A 320 22.73 -16.28 10.73
CA ARG A 320 23.77 -16.85 11.59
C ARG A 320 23.15 -17.28 12.93
N LYS A 321 23.56 -18.45 13.43
CA LYS A 321 23.18 -18.90 14.77
C LYS A 321 23.96 -18.13 15.82
N ASP A 322 23.27 -17.78 16.89
CA ASP A 322 23.87 -17.23 18.10
C ASP A 322 23.32 -17.96 19.34
N LYS A 323 23.67 -17.48 20.53
CA LYS A 323 23.23 -18.09 21.80
C LYS A 323 21.72 -18.03 22.02
N SER A 324 20.98 -17.23 21.24
CA SER A 324 19.52 -17.12 21.34
C SER A 324 18.78 -18.11 20.43
N PHE A 325 19.49 -18.74 19.50
CA PHE A 325 18.91 -19.70 18.57
C PHE A 325 18.39 -20.94 19.29
N THR A 326 17.11 -21.26 19.06
CA THR A 326 16.48 -22.48 19.51
C THR A 326 15.34 -22.87 18.58
N PHE A 327 15.01 -24.15 18.53
CA PHE A 327 13.81 -24.66 17.88
C PHE A 327 12.63 -24.86 18.85
N ASP A 328 12.85 -24.59 20.14
CA ASP A 328 11.83 -24.69 21.17
C ASP A 328 10.62 -23.81 20.85
N LYS A 329 9.44 -24.40 21.06
CA LYS A 329 8.14 -23.69 21.03
C LYS A 329 7.92 -22.87 19.76
N GLY A 330 8.44 -23.35 18.62
CA GLY A 330 8.27 -22.71 17.34
C GLY A 330 9.01 -21.37 17.19
N TRP A 331 10.10 -21.16 17.95
CA TRP A 331 10.87 -19.91 17.93
C TRP A 331 11.34 -19.47 16.53
N ALA A 332 11.64 -20.43 15.64
CA ALA A 332 12.09 -20.17 14.27
C ALA A 332 10.98 -19.67 13.32
N PHE A 333 9.72 -19.66 13.77
CA PHE A 333 8.60 -19.12 13.03
C PHE A 333 8.33 -17.65 13.40
N PRO A 334 7.86 -16.83 12.44
CA PRO A 334 7.66 -15.42 12.69
C PRO A 334 6.52 -15.21 13.68
N ARG A 335 6.62 -14.15 14.49
CA ARG A 335 5.56 -13.76 15.44
C ARG A 335 4.42 -13.06 14.72
N ARG A 336 4.75 -12.23 13.74
CA ARG A 336 3.80 -11.52 12.86
C ARG A 336 4.41 -11.32 11.48
N ILE A 337 3.54 -11.34 10.48
CA ILE A 337 3.86 -10.97 9.10
C ILE A 337 2.87 -9.91 8.66
N TYR A 338 3.36 -8.86 8.01
CA TYR A 338 2.54 -7.89 7.31
C TYR A 338 2.88 -7.90 5.83
N PHE A 339 1.88 -7.88 4.97
CA PHE A 339 2.05 -7.69 3.53
C PHE A 339 1.46 -6.33 3.13
N ASN A 340 2.27 -5.45 2.55
CA ASN A 340 1.89 -4.07 2.20
C ASN A 340 1.28 -3.28 3.37
N GLY A 341 1.64 -3.65 4.59
CA GLY A 341 1.17 -3.09 5.85
C GLY A 341 -0.14 -3.68 6.40
N ASP A 342 -0.76 -4.64 5.75
CA ASP A 342 -1.88 -5.42 6.29
C ASP A 342 -1.36 -6.62 7.09
N ASN A 343 -1.94 -6.88 8.26
CA ASN A 343 -1.53 -7.99 9.13
C ASN A 343 -2.06 -9.32 8.59
N CYS A 344 -1.18 -10.28 8.34
CA CYS A 344 -1.58 -11.59 7.85
C CYS A 344 -2.06 -12.50 8.98
N VAL A 345 -3.07 -13.33 8.68
CA VAL A 345 -3.57 -14.32 9.62
C VAL A 345 -2.53 -15.43 9.77
N MET A 346 -1.99 -15.59 10.98
CA MET A 346 -1.07 -16.66 11.34
C MET A 346 -1.85 -17.91 11.79
N PRO A 347 -1.35 -19.14 11.52
CA PRO A 347 -1.82 -20.32 12.22
C PRO A 347 -1.68 -20.17 13.74
N PRO A 348 -2.49 -20.88 14.54
CA PRO A 348 -2.35 -20.83 15.98
C PRO A 348 -1.03 -21.53 16.41
N PRO A 349 -0.35 -21.07 17.48
CA PRO A 349 0.98 -21.56 17.84
C PRO A 349 1.07 -23.06 18.16
N ASP A 350 -0.03 -23.65 18.64
CA ASP A 350 -0.18 -25.08 18.93
C ASP A 350 -0.16 -25.94 17.65
N ALA A 351 -0.50 -25.36 16.51
CA ALA A 351 -0.46 -26.02 15.22
C ALA A 351 0.89 -25.87 14.49
N TYR A 352 1.88 -25.19 15.06
CA TYR A 352 3.16 -24.96 14.37
C TYR A 352 3.87 -26.28 14.05
N PRO A 353 4.54 -26.39 12.88
CA PRO A 353 5.27 -27.59 12.54
C PRO A 353 6.29 -27.93 13.62
N TRP A 354 6.39 -29.22 13.94
CA TRP A 354 7.40 -29.70 14.87
C TRP A 354 8.81 -29.38 14.33
N LEU A 355 9.71 -29.06 15.26
CA LEU A 355 11.12 -28.85 15.02
C LEU A 355 11.89 -29.70 16.04
N PRO A 356 12.97 -30.37 15.62
CA PRO A 356 13.77 -31.17 16.54
C PRO A 356 14.42 -30.25 17.55
N ASN A 357 14.15 -30.50 18.83
CA ASN A 357 15.05 -30.07 19.89
C ASN A 357 16.27 -30.99 19.80
N GLU A 358 17.46 -30.42 19.65
CA GLU A 358 18.72 -31.18 19.48
C GLU A 358 18.86 -32.37 20.44
#